data_AF-A0AAU1UPC3-F1
#
_entry.id   AF-A0AAU1UPC3-F1
#
_cell.length_a   1.000
_cell.length_b   1.000
_cell.length_c   1.000
_cell.angle_alpha   90.00
_cell.angle_beta   90.00
_cell.angle_gamma   90.00
#
_symmetry.space_group_name_H-M   'P 1'
#
loop_
_entity.id
_entity.type
_entity.pdbx_description
1 polymer ?
#
loop_
_entity_poly.entity_id
_entity_poly.type
_entity_poly.pdbx_seq_one_letter_code
_entity_poly.pdbx_strand_id
1 'polypeptide(L)' 'MGFERTSGTVIVHIFSQRGRSTEDKQLAYRTLAQQLAEAGVDGKDLFVSYFENGPEDWSFADGRAQYIEGDLPIPGR' A
#
# COMPACT_ATOMS: atom_id res chain seq x y z
N MET A 1 -14.64 10.20 -14.60
CA MET A 1 -15.28 8.91 -14.23
C MET A 1 -16.63 9.27 -13.64
N GLY A 2 -17.75 8.89 -14.26
CA GLY A 2 -19.09 9.35 -13.89
C GLY A 2 -19.68 8.64 -12.67
N PHE A 3 -18.95 8.59 -11.56
CA PHE A 3 -19.45 8.07 -10.28
C PHE A 3 -19.33 9.13 -9.19
N GLU A 4 -20.21 9.03 -8.20
CA GLU A 4 -20.15 9.82 -6.98
C GLU A 4 -19.70 8.92 -5.83
N ARG A 5 -18.98 9.52 -4.89
CA ARG A 5 -18.58 8.89 -3.63
C ARG A 5 -19.59 9.20 -2.55
N THR A 6 -19.78 8.28 -1.64
CA THR A 6 -20.64 8.46 -0.46
C THR A 6 -19.82 8.95 0.74
N SER A 7 -20.52 9.25 1.84
CA SER A 7 -19.88 9.52 3.14
C SER A 7 -19.14 8.30 3.73
N GLY A 8 -19.35 7.10 3.18
CA GLY A 8 -18.64 5.86 3.54
C GLY A 8 -17.30 5.67 2.84
N THR A 9 -16.74 6.72 2.24
CA THR A 9 -15.46 6.65 1.52
C THR A 9 -14.33 6.17 2.41
N VAL A 10 -13.57 5.19 1.91
CA VAL A 10 -12.34 4.68 2.52
C VAL A 10 -11.14 5.12 1.68
N ILE A 11 -10.21 5.82 2.32
CA ILE A 11 -8.95 6.28 1.72
C ILE A 11 -7.81 5.43 2.30
N VAL A 12 -7.07 4.77 1.42
CA VAL A 12 -5.90 3.96 1.77
C VAL A 12 -4.65 4.59 1.18
N HIS A 13 -3.73 5.01 2.05
CA HIS A 13 -2.38 5.42 1.65
C HIS A 13 -1.41 4.28 1.95
N ILE A 14 -0.75 3.78 0.91
CA ILE A 14 0.28 2.75 1.03
C ILE A 14 1.64 3.43 0.90
N PHE A 15 2.46 3.31 1.95
CA PHE A 15 3.87 3.68 1.93
C PHE A 15 4.68 2.40 1.94
N SER A 16 5.50 2.18 0.92
CA SER A 16 6.27 0.95 0.80
C SER A 16 7.58 1.20 0.06
N GLN A 17 8.51 0.28 0.18
CA GLN A 17 9.73 0.34 -0.60
C GLN A 17 9.44 0.20 -2.09
N ARG A 18 10.25 0.88 -2.90
CA ARG A 18 10.30 0.71 -4.35
C ARG A 18 10.62 -0.76 -4.70
N GLY A 19 10.04 -1.25 -5.80
CA GLY A 19 10.42 -2.55 -6.38
C GLY A 19 9.25 -3.47 -6.77
N ARG A 20 8.01 -3.13 -6.41
CA ARG A 20 6.83 -3.85 -6.92
C ARG A 20 6.53 -3.47 -8.36
N SER A 21 6.20 -4.47 -9.18
CA SER A 21 5.80 -4.24 -10.57
C SER A 21 4.47 -3.47 -10.64
N THR A 22 4.16 -2.93 -11.82
CA THR A 22 2.86 -2.29 -12.05
C THR A 22 1.74 -3.32 -11.89
N GLU A 23 1.96 -4.54 -12.34
CA GLU A 23 1.03 -5.67 -12.27
C GLU A 23 0.73 -6.04 -10.81
N ASP A 24 1.75 -6.08 -9.95
CA ASP A 24 1.60 -6.34 -8.52
C ASP A 24 0.78 -5.24 -7.84
N LYS A 25 1.07 -3.97 -8.14
CA LYS A 25 0.32 -2.82 -7.60
C LYS A 25 -1.15 -2.88 -8.03
N GLN A 26 -1.41 -3.16 -9.31
CA GLN A 26 -2.77 -3.32 -9.81
C GLN A 26 -3.49 -4.50 -9.16
N LEU A 27 -2.80 -5.62 -8.93
CA LEU A 27 -3.35 -6.77 -8.22
C LEU A 27 -3.72 -6.38 -6.79
N ALA A 28 -2.83 -5.69 -6.08
CA ALA A 28 -3.11 -5.21 -4.73
C ALA A 28 -4.36 -4.31 -4.66
N TYR A 29 -4.54 -3.39 -5.62
CA TYR A 29 -5.73 -2.52 -5.65
C TYR A 29 -7.03 -3.32 -5.88
N ARG A 30 -7.00 -4.29 -6.80
CA ARG A 30 -8.15 -5.17 -7.06
C ARG A 30 -8.49 -6.02 -5.83
N THR A 31 -7.47 -6.61 -5.20
CA THR A 31 -7.64 -7.42 -3.99
C THR A 31 -8.18 -6.58 -2.83
N LEU A 32 -7.67 -5.35 -2.61
CA LEU A 32 -8.21 -4.45 -1.60
C LEU A 32 -9.69 -4.14 -1.83
N ALA A 33 -10.08 -3.83 -3.06
CA ALA A 33 -11.48 -3.58 -3.41
C ALA A 33 -12.36 -4.81 -3.15
N GLN A 34 -11.90 -6.01 -3.53
CA GLN A 34 -12.62 -7.27 -3.30
C GLN A 34 -12.79 -7.55 -1.80
N GLN A 35 -11.73 -7.47 -1.01
CA GLN A 35 -11.79 -7.75 0.43
C GLN A 35 -12.62 -6.71 1.19
N LEU A 36 -12.54 -5.42 0.83
CA LEU A 36 -13.32 -4.38 1.50
C LEU A 36 -14.80 -4.43 1.12
N ALA A 37 -15.14 -4.97 -0.05
CA ALA A 37 -16.54 -5.24 -0.41
C ALA A 37 -17.20 -6.25 0.54
N GLU A 38 -16.45 -7.25 1.02
CA GLU A 38 -16.93 -8.20 2.06
C GLU A 38 -17.24 -7.50 3.39
N ALA A 39 -16.59 -6.36 3.66
CA ALA A 39 -16.85 -5.49 4.81
C ALA A 39 -17.87 -4.37 4.52
N GLY A 40 -18.50 -4.34 3.33
CA GLY A 40 -19.55 -3.39 2.96
C GLY A 40 -19.07 -2.09 2.32
N VAL A 41 -17.80 -1.99 1.90
CA VAL A 41 -17.29 -0.81 1.18
C VAL A 41 -17.52 -1.00 -0.32
N ASP A 42 -18.29 -0.11 -0.94
CA ASP A 42 -18.44 -0.08 -2.40
C ASP A 42 -17.08 0.26 -3.06
N GLY A 43 -16.74 -0.39 -4.17
CA GLY A 43 -15.50 -0.12 -4.89
C GLY A 43 -15.36 1.33 -5.36
N LYS A 44 -16.46 2.03 -5.61
CA LYS A 44 -16.48 3.48 -5.90
C LYS A 44 -16.09 4.32 -4.70
N ASP A 45 -16.29 3.81 -3.50
CA ASP A 45 -15.96 4.46 -2.23
C ASP A 45 -14.55 4.11 -1.73
N LEU A 46 -13.82 3.23 -2.41
CA LEU A 46 -12.39 3.02 -2.16
C LEU A 46 -11.54 3.98 -2.99
N PHE A 47 -10.58 4.65 -2.36
CA PHE A 47 -9.49 5.37 -3.01
C PHE A 47 -8.16 4.84 -2.48
N VAL A 48 -7.23 4.53 -3.38
CA VAL A 48 -5.89 4.04 -3.01
C VAL A 48 -4.82 4.92 -3.66
N SER A 49 -3.85 5.37 -2.87
CA SER A 49 -2.61 5.97 -3.37
C SER A 49 -1.41 5.20 -2.85
N TYR A 50 -0.40 5.03 -3.70
CA TYR A 50 0.81 4.27 -3.40
C TYR A 50 2.03 5.18 -3.54
N PHE A 51 2.82 5.29 -2.48
CA PHE A 51 4.04 6.08 -2.42
C PHE A 51 5.24 5.15 -2.18
N GLU A 52 6.32 5.39 -2.92
CA GLU A 52 7.53 4.59 -2.85
C GLU A 52 8.67 5.34 -2.14
N ASN A 53 9.43 4.61 -1.34
CA ASN A 53 10.69 5.04 -0.73
C ASN A 53 11.78 3.95 -0.86
N GLY A 54 12.95 4.14 -0.25
CA GLY A 54 14.02 3.14 -0.19
C GLY A 54 14.05 2.33 1.11
N PRO A 55 14.78 1.19 1.16
CA PRO A 55 15.06 0.48 2.41
C PRO A 55 15.74 1.36 3.47
N GLU A 56 16.54 2.34 3.05
CA GLU A 56 17.23 3.31 3.90
C GLU A 56 16.29 4.27 4.63
N ASP A 57 15.04 4.42 4.18
CA ASP A 57 14.07 5.37 4.74
C ASP A 57 13.25 4.77 5.90
N TRP A 58 13.61 3.57 6.37
CA TRP A 58 12.89 2.86 7.43
C TRP A 58 13.74 2.69 8.68
N SER A 59 13.19 3.17 9.79
CA SER A 59 13.59 2.77 11.13
C SER A 59 12.39 2.17 11.85
N PHE A 60 12.43 0.87 12.15
CA PHE A 60 11.32 0.17 12.81
C PHE A 60 11.36 0.29 14.33
N ALA A 61 12.57 0.36 14.89
CA ALA A 61 12.82 0.50 16.32
C ALA A 61 14.24 1.04 16.56
N ASP A 62 14.45 1.58 17.76
CA ASP A 62 15.77 1.96 18.32
C ASP A 62 16.59 2.96 17.48
N GLY A 63 15.98 3.67 16.53
CA GLY A 63 16.68 4.60 15.64
C GLY A 63 17.63 3.92 14.65
N ARG A 64 17.52 2.60 14.49
CA ARG A 64 18.35 1.79 13.60
C ARG A 64 17.70 1.64 12.23
N ALA A 65 18.50 1.46 11.18
CA ALA A 65 18.03 1.22 9.82
C ALA A 65 18.14 -0.28 9.49
N GLN A 66 17.18 -1.08 9.95
CA GLN A 66 17.28 -2.55 9.99
C GLN A 66 17.53 -3.20 8.63
N TYR A 67 17.01 -2.62 7.54
CA TYR A 67 17.29 -3.11 6.19
C TYR A 67 18.74 -2.86 5.74
N ILE A 68 19.36 -1.79 6.24
CA ILE A 68 20.73 -1.40 5.89
C ILE A 68 21.73 -2.12 6.79
N GLU A 69 21.39 -2.29 8.06
CA GLU A 69 22.24 -2.96 9.06
C GLU A 69 22.20 -4.49 8.95
N GLY A 70 21.30 -5.04 8.12
CA GLY A 70 21.24 -6.48 7.83
C GLY A 70 20.35 -7.30 8.75
N ASP A 71 19.63 -6.65 9.67
CA ASP A 71 18.66 -7.30 10.56
C ASP A 71 17.42 -7.78 9.79
N LEU A 72 17.07 -7.10 8.69
CA LEU A 72 15.95 -7.46 7.82
C LEU A 72 16.40 -7.60 6.35
N PRO A 73 15.94 -8.64 5.64
CA PRO A 73 16.19 -8.76 4.21
C PRO A 73 15.42 -7.67 3.44
N ILE A 74 16.06 -7.07 2.44
CA ILE A 74 15.41 -6.13 1.52
C ILE A 74 14.50 -6.91 0.56
N PRO A 75 13.17 -6.71 0.57
CA PRO A 75 12.27 -7.47 -0.29
C PRO A 75 12.52 -7.19 -1.77
N GLY A 76 12.59 -8.24 -2.59
CA GLY A 76 12.76 -8.11 -4.05
C GLY A 76 14.21 -7.92 -4.51
N ARG A 77 15.18 -8.06 -3.61
CA ARG A 77 16.60 -8.19 -3.93
C ARG A 77 17.04 -9.65 -3.96
#